data_AF-A0A547LLB0-F1
#
_entry.id   AF-A0A547LLB0-F1
#
_cell.length_a   1.000
_cell.length_b   1.000
_cell.length_c   1.000
_cell.angle_alpha   90.00
_cell.angle_beta   90.00
_cell.angle_gamma   90.00
#
_symmetry.space_group_name_H-M   'P 1'
#
loop_
_entity.id
_entity.type
_entity.pdbx_description
1 polymer ?
#
loop_
_entity_poly.entity_id
_entity_poly.type
_entity_poly.pdbx_seq_one_letter_code
_entity_poly.pdbx_strand_id
1 'polypeptide(L)'
;MVAEHVEMVLFEQSLGDGDGMHRPFGDRVADAAAKTSGTVLFDVRIYGDNHVQRMAAIGYDDAGTAIVLMEKTGDLRCASVNGETAVLVAELAAWESSPLSEHARVDFRGAAAMLLAKLRSSGHFGRSS
;
A
#
# COMPACT_ATOMS: atom_id res chain seq x y z
N MET A 1 11.25 -6.67 -8.67
CA MET A 1 11.60 -5.59 -9.62
C MET A 1 10.61 -4.44 -9.66
N VAL A 2 9.31 -4.57 -9.33
CA VAL A 2 8.39 -3.39 -9.33
C VAL A 2 8.44 -2.56 -8.04
N ALA A 3 8.56 -3.21 -6.87
CA ALA A 3 8.63 -2.51 -5.59
C ALA A 3 9.82 -1.56 -5.48
N GLU A 4 10.97 -1.91 -6.04
CA GLU A 4 12.18 -1.08 -6.01
C GLU A 4 12.01 0.24 -6.79
N HIS A 5 11.25 0.21 -7.90
CA HIS A 5 10.94 1.43 -8.66
C HIS A 5 9.99 2.34 -7.89
N VAL A 6 9.01 1.75 -7.21
CA VAL A 6 8.11 2.48 -6.30
C VAL A 6 8.88 3.04 -5.11
N GLU A 7 9.78 2.25 -4.52
CA GLU A 7 10.65 2.66 -3.40
C GLU A 7 11.48 3.88 -3.78
N MET A 8 12.13 3.82 -4.94
CA MET A 8 12.96 4.89 -5.45
C MET A 8 12.17 6.18 -5.62
N VAL A 9 10.99 6.13 -6.23
CA VAL A 9 10.16 7.33 -6.41
C VAL A 9 9.68 7.88 -5.06
N LEU A 10 9.24 7.02 -4.13
CA LEU A 10 8.82 7.44 -2.80
C LEU A 10 9.98 8.03 -1.99
N PHE A 11 11.20 7.51 -2.17
CA PHE A 11 12.42 8.02 -1.55
C PHE A 11 12.83 9.37 -2.13
N GLU A 12 12.82 9.52 -3.46
CA GLU A 12 13.06 10.81 -4.13
C GLU A 12 12.06 11.89 -3.68
N GLN A 13 10.78 11.52 -3.52
CA GLN A 13 9.77 12.42 -2.94
C GLN A 13 10.11 12.83 -1.51
N SER A 14 10.54 11.88 -0.66
CA SER A 14 10.97 12.19 0.71
C SER A 14 12.18 13.13 0.76
N LEU A 15 13.09 13.05 -0.22
CA LEU A 15 14.26 13.94 -0.33
C LEU A 15 13.92 15.32 -0.92
N GLY A 16 12.92 15.39 -1.81
CA GLY A 16 12.50 16.62 -2.49
C GLY A 16 11.53 17.50 -1.70
N ASP A 17 10.88 16.96 -0.65
CA ASP A 17 9.99 17.72 0.25
C ASP A 17 10.83 18.55 1.26
N GLY A 18 11.65 19.48 0.75
CA GLY A 18 12.55 20.35 1.53
C GLY A 18 11.87 21.42 2.40
N ASP A 19 10.54 21.48 2.44
CA ASP A 19 9.76 22.50 3.15
C ASP A 19 9.02 21.97 4.40
N GLY A 20 9.37 20.76 4.86
CA GLY A 20 8.87 20.21 6.14
C GLY A 20 7.39 19.80 6.15
N MET A 21 6.67 19.96 5.04
CA MET A 21 5.28 19.52 4.89
C MET A 21 5.23 18.31 3.95
N HIS A 22 5.38 17.11 4.51
CA HIS A 22 5.23 15.87 3.76
C HIS A 22 3.87 15.83 3.08
N ARG A 23 3.86 15.56 1.77
CA ARG A 23 2.61 15.37 1.01
C ARG A 23 1.75 14.27 1.64
N PRO A 24 0.40 14.39 1.57
CA PRO A 24 -0.49 13.33 2.01
C PRO A 24 -0.13 11.99 1.37
N PHE A 25 -0.23 10.90 2.13
CA PHE A 25 0.13 9.56 1.65
C PHE A 25 -0.55 9.19 0.33
N GLY A 26 -1.84 9.51 0.18
CA GLY A 26 -2.58 9.24 -1.05
C GLY A 26 -1.96 9.92 -2.26
N ASP A 27 -1.55 11.19 -2.12
CA ASP A 27 -0.92 11.96 -3.19
C ASP A 27 0.45 11.38 -3.55
N ARG A 28 1.22 10.94 -2.55
CA ARG A 28 2.54 10.30 -2.75
C ARG A 28 2.42 9.00 -3.52
N VAL A 29 1.44 8.16 -3.15
CA VAL A 29 1.14 6.90 -3.83
C VAL A 29 0.62 7.14 -5.25
N ALA A 30 -0.26 8.12 -5.45
CA ALA A 30 -0.76 8.47 -6.77
C ALA A 30 0.35 8.98 -7.71
N ASP A 31 1.25 9.84 -7.20
CA ASP A 31 2.42 10.30 -7.96
C ASP A 31 3.38 9.14 -8.27
N ALA A 32 3.61 8.23 -7.31
CA ALA A 32 4.42 7.04 -7.54
C ALA A 32 3.81 6.12 -8.60
N ALA A 33 2.50 5.88 -8.55
CA ALA A 33 1.77 5.11 -9.55
C ALA A 33 1.91 5.76 -10.94
N ALA A 34 1.64 7.07 -11.06
CA ALA A 34 1.77 7.79 -12.33
C ALA A 34 3.19 7.72 -12.92
N LYS A 35 4.23 7.94 -12.09
CA LYS A 35 5.63 7.90 -12.53
C LYS A 35 6.12 6.51 -12.92
N THR A 36 5.54 5.47 -12.34
CA THR A 36 5.90 4.08 -12.62
C THR A 36 4.98 3.42 -13.63
N SER A 37 4.03 4.16 -14.22
CA SER A 37 2.98 3.63 -15.11
C SER A 37 2.11 2.53 -14.46
N GLY A 38 1.87 2.67 -13.16
CA GLY A 38 0.95 1.84 -12.39
C GLY A 38 -0.38 2.55 -12.12
N THR A 39 -1.35 1.80 -11.62
CA THR A 39 -2.67 2.31 -11.18
C THR A 39 -2.88 2.04 -9.71
N VAL A 40 -3.31 3.04 -8.94
CA VAL A 40 -3.67 2.83 -7.54
C VAL A 40 -4.93 1.97 -7.47
N LEU A 41 -4.83 0.82 -6.81
CA LEU A 41 -5.94 -0.13 -6.65
C LEU A 41 -6.76 0.15 -5.39
N PHE A 42 -6.12 0.60 -4.31
CA PHE A 42 -6.78 1.03 -3.08
C PHE A 42 -5.83 1.87 -2.20
N ASP A 43 -6.39 2.71 -1.34
CA ASP A 43 -5.71 3.39 -0.21
C ASP A 43 -6.58 3.26 1.05
N VAL A 44 -6.16 2.41 2.00
CA VAL A 44 -6.93 2.07 3.20
C VAL A 44 -6.17 2.37 4.49
N ARG A 45 -6.89 2.80 5.52
CA ARG A 45 -6.34 2.94 6.88
C ARG A 45 -6.31 1.58 7.57
N ILE A 46 -5.17 1.30 8.20
CA ILE A 46 -5.00 0.12 9.04
C ILE A 46 -5.37 0.49 10.47
N TYR A 47 -6.38 -0.18 11.03
CA TYR A 47 -6.80 -0.02 12.41
C TYR A 47 -6.30 -1.19 13.25
N GLY A 48 -5.84 -0.90 14.47
CA GLY A 48 -5.39 -1.92 15.42
C GLY A 48 -3.96 -2.42 15.24
N ASP A 49 -3.22 -1.95 14.23
CA ASP A 49 -1.80 -2.22 14.10
C ASP A 49 -0.96 -1.17 14.85
N ASN A 50 0.14 -1.62 15.46
CA ASN A 50 1.02 -0.75 16.25
C ASN A 50 2.06 0.00 15.41
N HIS A 51 2.40 -0.50 14.22
CA HIS A 51 3.48 0.04 13.40
C HIS A 51 2.95 0.72 12.14
N VAL A 52 1.93 0.15 11.51
CA VAL A 52 1.36 0.63 10.25
C VAL A 52 0.08 1.42 10.51
N GLN A 53 -0.07 2.56 9.84
CA GLN A 53 -1.31 3.37 9.88
C GLN A 53 -2.06 3.36 8.55
N ARG A 54 -1.38 3.15 7.43
CA ARG A 54 -2.01 3.16 6.10
C ARG A 54 -1.35 2.17 5.17
N MET A 55 -2.12 1.66 4.23
CA MET A 55 -1.70 0.73 3.20
C MET A 55 -2.35 1.11 1.89
N ALA A 56 -1.57 1.11 0.82
CA ALA A 56 -2.07 1.21 -0.53
C ALA A 56 -1.49 0.11 -1.41
N ALA A 57 -2.18 -0.17 -2.51
CA ALA A 57 -1.70 -1.06 -3.56
C ALA A 57 -1.65 -0.31 -4.89
N ILE A 58 -0.59 -0.55 -5.64
CA ILE A 58 -0.41 -0.08 -7.02
C ILE A 58 -0.32 -1.33 -7.91
N GLY A 59 -1.27 -1.46 -8.83
CA GLY A 59 -1.32 -2.53 -9.83
C GLY A 59 -0.55 -2.14 -11.09
N TYR A 60 0.13 -3.12 -11.65
CA TYR A 60 0.87 -3.03 -12.91
C TYR A 60 0.51 -4.26 -13.72
N ASP A 61 -0.23 -4.08 -14.81
CA ASP A 61 -0.83 -5.13 -15.67
C ASP A 61 -0.20 -6.52 -15.50
N ASP A 62 0.82 -6.86 -16.29
CA ASP A 62 1.53 -8.14 -16.23
C ASP A 62 2.66 -8.18 -15.18
N ALA A 63 3.00 -7.04 -14.57
CA ALA A 63 4.15 -6.91 -13.68
C ALA A 63 3.82 -7.14 -12.19
N GLY A 64 2.53 -7.30 -11.85
CA GLY A 64 2.04 -7.63 -10.52
C GLY A 64 1.61 -6.41 -9.71
N THR A 65 1.69 -6.49 -8.39
CA THR A 65 1.23 -5.41 -7.50
C THR A 65 2.35 -4.99 -6.55
N ALA A 66 2.55 -3.68 -6.39
CA ALA A 66 3.34 -3.11 -5.31
C ALA A 66 2.42 -2.70 -4.16
N ILE A 67 2.72 -3.15 -2.95
CA ILE A 67 2.09 -2.69 -1.72
C ILE A 67 2.97 -1.60 -1.11
N VAL A 68 2.37 -0.47 -0.77
CA VAL A 68 3.00 0.63 -0.05
C VAL A 68 2.38 0.71 1.34
N LEU A 69 3.22 0.64 2.37
CA LEU A 69 2.83 0.82 3.76
C LEU A 69 3.34 2.17 4.25
N MET A 70 2.51 2.86 5.02
CA MET A 70 2.94 3.98 5.83
C MET A 70 2.94 3.58 7.29
N GLU A 71 4.11 3.70 7.91
CA GLU A 71 4.28 3.54 9.33
C GLU A 71 3.75 4.75 10.10
N LYS A 72 3.45 4.56 11.38
CA LYS A 72 3.04 5.64 12.29
C LYS A 72 4.16 6.67 12.51
N THR A 73 5.41 6.30 12.25
CA THR A 73 6.56 7.21 12.24
C THR A 73 6.53 8.17 11.03
N GLY A 74 5.72 7.87 10.01
CA GLY A 74 5.70 8.57 8.73
C GLY A 74 6.59 7.90 7.67
N ASP A 75 7.37 6.88 8.04
CA ASP A 75 8.19 6.12 7.10
C ASP A 75 7.33 5.33 6.11
N LEU A 76 7.79 5.27 4.87
CA LEU A 76 7.17 4.45 3.84
C LEU A 76 8.00 3.20 3.60
N ARG A 77 7.31 2.06 3.46
CA ARG A 77 7.92 0.82 2.98
C ARG A 77 7.14 0.30 1.79
N CYS A 78 7.81 -0.36 0.88
CA CYS A 78 7.16 -1.04 -0.23
C CYS A 78 7.59 -2.50 -0.36
N ALA A 79 6.66 -3.33 -0.84
CA ALA A 79 6.93 -4.71 -1.17
C ALA A 79 6.13 -5.10 -2.41
N SER A 80 6.72 -5.94 -3.26
CA SER A 80 6.00 -6.50 -4.41
C SER A 80 5.32 -7.77 -3.96
N VAL A 81 4.05 -7.90 -4.27
CA VAL A 81 3.28 -9.11 -4.01
C VAL A 81 2.92 -9.81 -5.31
N ASN A 82 2.92 -11.13 -5.25
CA ASN A 82 2.50 -12.01 -6.33
C ASN A 82 1.73 -13.22 -5.76
N GLY A 83 1.13 -14.02 -6.64
CA GLY A 83 0.46 -15.27 -6.28
C GLY A 83 -0.74 -15.07 -5.34
N GLU A 84 -0.82 -15.84 -4.27
CA GLU A 84 -1.98 -15.83 -3.35
C GLU A 84 -2.24 -14.49 -2.67
N THR A 85 -1.21 -13.67 -2.45
CA THR A 85 -1.38 -12.34 -1.86
C THR A 85 -2.06 -11.38 -2.83
N ALA A 86 -1.93 -11.61 -4.14
CA ALA A 86 -2.63 -10.83 -5.16
C ALA A 86 -4.15 -11.05 -5.13
N VAL A 87 -4.62 -12.22 -4.66
CA VAL A 87 -6.06 -12.50 -4.50
C VAL A 87 -6.65 -11.58 -3.43
N LEU A 88 -6.00 -11.49 -2.27
CA LEU A 88 -6.43 -10.60 -1.18
C LEU A 88 -6.39 -9.12 -1.61
N VAL A 89 -5.39 -8.73 -2.41
CA VAL A 89 -5.32 -7.39 -3.00
C VAL A 89 -6.52 -7.14 -3.92
N ALA A 90 -6.85 -8.09 -4.79
CA ALA A 90 -7.97 -7.97 -5.72
C ALA A 90 -9.31 -7.88 -4.97
N GLU A 91 -9.50 -8.65 -3.89
CA GLU A 91 -10.68 -8.56 -3.03
C GLU A 91 -10.80 -7.19 -2.35
N LEU A 92 -9.69 -6.65 -1.83
CA LEU A 92 -9.64 -5.31 -1.24
C LEU A 92 -9.88 -4.20 -2.26
N ALA A 93 -9.34 -4.33 -3.48
CA ALA A 93 -9.53 -3.39 -4.57
C ALA A 93 -11.00 -3.40 -5.06
N ALA A 94 -11.58 -4.59 -5.23
CA ALA A 94 -12.98 -4.74 -5.59
C ALA A 94 -13.90 -4.13 -4.51
N TRP A 95 -13.56 -4.34 -3.24
CA TRP A 95 -14.27 -3.71 -2.13
C TRP A 95 -14.14 -2.17 -2.14
N GLU A 96 -12.95 -1.61 -2.39
CA GLU A 96 -12.78 -0.15 -2.41
C GLU A 96 -13.56 0.51 -3.55
N SER A 97 -13.66 -0.18 -4.69
CA SER A 97 -14.47 0.22 -5.85
C SER A 97 -15.97 -0.06 -5.69
N SER A 98 -16.41 -0.75 -4.63
CA SER A 98 -17.82 -1.03 -4.40
C SER A 98 -18.59 0.21 -3.93
N PRO A 99 -19.92 0.26 -4.12
CA PRO A 99 -20.73 1.34 -3.57
C PRO A 99 -20.75 1.31 -2.04
N LEU A 100 -20.81 2.49 -1.41
CA LEU A 100 -20.80 2.70 0.05
C LEU A 100 -21.79 1.81 0.84
N SER A 101 -22.91 1.42 0.23
CA SER A 101 -23.89 0.51 0.83
C SER A 101 -23.33 -0.90 1.10
N GLU A 102 -22.35 -1.34 0.32
CA GLU A 102 -21.64 -2.62 0.51
C GLU A 102 -20.49 -2.49 1.50
N HIS A 103 -19.90 -1.30 1.63
CA HIS A 103 -18.84 -1.04 2.62
C HIS A 103 -19.32 -1.28 4.05
N ALA A 104 -20.61 -1.05 4.33
CA ALA A 104 -21.21 -1.28 5.64
C ALA A 104 -21.47 -2.77 5.96
N ARG A 105 -21.46 -3.64 4.95
CA ARG A 105 -21.81 -5.07 5.10
C ARG A 105 -20.59 -5.98 5.24
N VAL A 106 -19.42 -5.54 4.77
CA VAL A 106 -18.20 -6.35 4.74
C VAL A 106 -17.17 -5.75 5.69
N ASP A 107 -16.64 -6.57 6.62
CA ASP A 107 -15.60 -6.15 7.55
C ASP A 107 -14.23 -6.02 6.86
N PHE A 108 -14.04 -4.87 6.22
CA PHE A 108 -12.81 -4.53 5.51
C PHE A 108 -11.60 -4.37 6.45
N ARG A 109 -11.84 -4.08 7.74
CA ARG A 109 -10.74 -3.97 8.72
C ARG A 109 -10.08 -5.33 8.90
N GLY A 110 -10.88 -6.40 8.92
CA GLY A 110 -10.39 -7.77 8.93
C GLY A 110 -9.54 -8.10 7.71
N ALA A 111 -10.00 -7.76 6.50
CA ALA A 111 -9.28 -8.03 5.26
C ALA A 111 -7.94 -7.29 5.18
N ALA A 112 -7.92 -5.99 5.49
CA ALA A 112 -6.68 -5.19 5.47
C ALA A 112 -5.67 -5.66 6.53
N ALA A 113 -6.14 -6.01 7.73
CA ALA A 113 -5.29 -6.59 8.77
C ALA A 113 -4.75 -7.98 8.38
N MET A 114 -5.57 -8.80 7.72
CA MET A 114 -5.17 -10.12 7.22
C MET A 114 -4.11 -10.02 6.11
N LEU A 115 -4.28 -9.08 5.19
CA LEU A 115 -3.27 -8.79 4.16
C LEU A 115 -1.96 -8.34 4.81
N LEU A 116 -2.00 -7.44 5.79
CA LEU A 116 -0.81 -7.02 6.53
C LEU A 116 -0.13 -8.19 7.26
N ALA A 117 -0.91 -9.07 7.89
CA ALA A 117 -0.38 -10.26 8.55
C ALA A 117 0.29 -11.21 7.56
N LYS A 118 -0.32 -11.43 6.38
CA LYS A 118 0.21 -12.31 5.33
C LYS A 118 1.49 -11.74 4.69
N LEU A 119 1.56 -10.41 4.52
CA LEU A 119 2.77 -9.71 4.09
C LEU A 119 3.92 -9.97 5.06
N ARG A 120 3.67 -9.80 6.37
CA ARG A 120 4.67 -10.07 7.42
C ARG A 120 5.10 -11.53 7.49
N SER A 121 4.15 -12.47 7.37
CA SER A 121 4.49 -13.90 7.38
C SER A 121 5.29 -14.33 6.16
N SER A 122 5.16 -13.62 5.04
CA SER A 122 5.93 -13.86 3.81
C SER A 122 7.32 -13.23 3.85
N GLY A 123 7.73 -12.64 4.98
CA GLY A 123 9.02 -11.98 5.16
C GLY A 123 9.08 -10.55 4.62
N HIS A 124 7.99 -10.05 4.02
CA HIS A 124 7.91 -8.64 3.65
C HIS A 124 7.72 -7.79 4.91
N PHE A 125 8.46 -6.69 5.00
CA PHE A 125 8.40 -5.78 6.14
C PHE A 125 8.81 -6.43 7.48
N GLY A 126 9.67 -7.45 7.41
CA GLY A 126 10.34 -8.03 8.58
C GLY A 126 11.10 -6.96 9.38
N ARG A 127 11.12 -7.16 10.70
CA ARG A 127 11.65 -6.25 11.74
C ARG A 127 13.02 -5.70 11.36
N SER A 128 13.08 -4.43 10.97
CA SER A 128 14.33 -3.67 10.96
C SER A 128 14.78 -3.61 12.42
N SER A 129 15.86 -4.33 12.73
CA SER A 129 16.51 -4.29 14.04
C SER A 129 17.45 -3.10 14.12
#